data_AF-A0A7C4VAW3-F1
#
_entry.id   AF-A0A7C4VAW3-F1
#
_cell.length_a   1.000
_cell.length_b   1.000
_cell.length_c   1.000
_cell.angle_alpha   90.00
_cell.angle_beta   90.00
_cell.angle_gamma   90.00
#
_symmetry.space_group_name_H-M   'P 1'
#
loop_
_entity.id
_entity.type
_entity.pdbx_description
1 polymer ?
#
loop_
_entity_poly.entity_id
_entity_poly.type
_entity_poly.pdbx_seq_one_letter_code
_entity_poly.pdbx_strand_id
1 'polypeptide(L)'
;MLNPDIAYLLGMIVGKGQIVRGQQMTEVLIDIPHKNLTLENQNTQQSIKASLLDLIMRLRPLIGAELIVDADNPRITHLRFEKQNQDYLVRTINEYLQLQRNYRSFRIPKEMYDASPDIRREFLKGFCDVTAHIRKSNAAFGQSWGHRVYIEVVDNWEVVADVANLLETLDVPVQTIRWGHPNFVDPSQKYYRQGVHNYKEHQIKIWAEEFEKIGFTIEHKNQLLHTFAKINHEEHKKLGKSQTLSQEHHRYFWQTRDTAKKTAPHPDEHLASIPSSLRGRHFNSWKEIAIELGYGPK
;
A
#
# COMPACT_ATOMS: atom_id res chain seq x y z
N MET A 1 9.44 -22.74 -4.69
CA MET A 1 9.86 -21.86 -5.80
C MET A 1 8.89 -20.70 -5.86
N LEU A 2 9.38 -19.47 -5.96
CA LEU A 2 8.53 -18.29 -6.06
C LEU A 2 7.81 -18.30 -7.42
N ASN A 3 6.50 -18.12 -7.41
CA ASN A 3 5.67 -18.02 -8.61
C ASN A 3 4.67 -16.85 -8.44
N PRO A 4 3.99 -16.42 -9.51
CA PRO A 4 3.05 -15.31 -9.47
C PRO A 4 1.96 -15.40 -8.38
N ASP A 5 1.40 -16.59 -8.14
CA ASP A 5 0.32 -16.75 -7.16
C ASP A 5 0.81 -16.77 -5.71
N ILE A 6 1.97 -17.38 -5.45
CA ILE A 6 2.66 -17.30 -4.15
C ILE A 6 3.03 -15.84 -3.87
N ALA A 7 3.57 -15.12 -4.85
CA ALA A 7 3.93 -13.73 -4.71
C ALA A 7 2.70 -12.86 -4.39
N TYR A 8 1.60 -13.07 -5.11
CA TYR A 8 0.33 -12.41 -4.85
C TYR A 8 -0.19 -12.65 -3.42
N LEU A 9 -0.22 -13.91 -2.98
CA LEU A 9 -0.62 -14.27 -1.62
C LEU A 9 0.31 -13.65 -0.56
N LEU A 10 1.63 -13.70 -0.77
CA LEU A 10 2.60 -13.05 0.12
C LEU A 10 2.37 -11.54 0.19
N GLY A 11 2.07 -10.89 -0.94
CA GLY A 11 1.71 -9.47 -0.99
C GLY A 11 0.50 -9.16 -0.11
N MET A 12 -0.57 -9.95 -0.22
CA MET A 12 -1.76 -9.78 0.62
C MET A 12 -1.44 -9.97 2.12
N ILE A 13 -0.63 -10.99 2.46
CA ILE A 13 -0.22 -11.25 3.85
C ILE A 13 0.65 -10.11 4.38
N VAL A 14 1.62 -9.62 3.61
CA VAL A 14 2.47 -8.49 4.01
C VAL A 14 1.64 -7.22 4.20
N GLY A 15 0.60 -7.01 3.38
CA GLY A 15 -0.25 -5.83 3.44
C GLY A 15 -1.20 -5.80 4.64
N LYS A 16 -1.93 -6.89 4.90
CA LYS A 16 -3.00 -6.94 5.92
C LYS A 16 -3.12 -8.30 6.62
N GLY A 17 -2.08 -9.13 6.54
CA GLY A 17 -2.09 -10.48 7.07
C GLY A 17 -1.72 -10.59 8.55
N GLN A 18 -2.20 -11.68 9.16
CA GLN A 18 -1.81 -12.16 10.47
C GLN A 18 -1.60 -13.68 10.41
N ILE A 19 -0.62 -14.19 11.14
CA ILE A 19 -0.26 -15.60 11.18
C ILE A 19 -0.33 -16.07 12.63
N VAL A 20 -1.25 -16.99 12.91
CA VAL A 20 -1.42 -17.62 14.21
C VAL A 20 -0.91 -19.05 14.12
N ARG A 21 0.21 -19.32 14.80
CA ARG A 21 0.84 -20.64 14.81
C ARG A 21 0.42 -21.40 16.07
N GLY A 22 -0.38 -22.45 15.90
CA GLY A 22 -0.74 -23.41 16.94
C GLY A 22 0.24 -24.58 17.02
N GLN A 23 -0.09 -25.58 17.84
CA GLN A 23 0.77 -26.76 18.03
C GLN A 23 0.87 -27.62 16.77
N GLN A 24 -0.24 -27.81 16.05
CA GLN A 24 -0.31 -28.65 14.85
C GLN A 24 -0.66 -27.85 13.59
N MET A 25 -1.41 -26.77 13.75
CA MET A 25 -1.94 -25.97 12.66
C MET A 25 -1.42 -24.54 12.68
N THR A 26 -1.34 -23.94 11.50
CA THR A 26 -1.12 -22.52 11.31
C THR A 26 -2.32 -21.92 10.58
N GLU A 27 -2.91 -20.90 11.19
CA GLU A 27 -3.97 -20.08 10.59
C GLU A 27 -3.35 -18.82 9.99
N VAL A 28 -3.79 -18.48 8.78
CA VAL A 28 -3.49 -17.22 8.11
C VAL A 28 -4.78 -16.45 7.93
N LEU A 29 -4.81 -15.22 8.44
CA LEU A 29 -5.92 -14.27 8.34
C LEU A 29 -5.47 -13.07 7.50
N ILE A 30 -6.30 -12.60 6.57
CA ILE A 30 -6.03 -11.42 5.74
C ILE A 30 -7.27 -10.52 5.75
N ASP A 31 -7.08 -9.25 6.13
CA ASP A 31 -8.15 -8.27 6.11
C ASP A 31 -8.23 -7.53 4.76
N ILE A 32 -9.43 -7.42 4.20
CA ILE A 32 -9.72 -6.64 2.99
C ILE A 32 -10.65 -5.48 3.37
N PRO A 33 -10.12 -4.25 3.51
CA PRO A 33 -10.93 -3.09 3.90
C PRO A 33 -11.87 -2.61 2.78
N HIS A 34 -13.14 -2.37 3.13
CA HIS A 34 -14.17 -1.75 2.28
C HIS A 34 -14.23 -0.22 2.50
N LYS A 35 -13.12 0.50 2.35
CA LYS A 35 -13.13 1.98 2.48
C LYS A 35 -13.78 2.62 1.24
N ASN A 36 -14.89 3.35 1.45
CA ASN A 36 -15.51 4.33 0.55
C ASN A 36 -15.54 3.96 -0.94
N LEU A 37 -16.26 2.88 -1.27
CA LEU A 37 -16.64 2.55 -2.64
C LEU A 37 -17.98 3.21 -3.02
N THR A 38 -18.17 4.46 -2.62
CA THR A 38 -19.25 5.32 -3.11
C THR A 38 -18.84 5.89 -4.46
N LEU A 39 -18.81 5.02 -5.48
CA LEU A 39 -19.13 5.49 -6.81
C LEU A 39 -20.64 5.66 -6.87
N GLU A 40 -21.04 6.90 -7.11
CA GLU A 40 -22.38 7.33 -7.47
C GLU A 40 -23.04 6.27 -8.39
N ASN A 41 -24.12 5.65 -7.89
CA ASN A 41 -25.07 4.80 -8.63
C ASN A 41 -24.69 3.34 -8.97
N GLN A 42 -23.64 2.74 -8.39
CA GLN A 42 -23.47 1.28 -8.48
C GLN A 42 -23.70 0.58 -7.14
N ASN A 43 -24.29 -0.62 -7.20
CA ASN A 43 -24.63 -1.44 -6.04
C ASN A 43 -23.32 -1.98 -5.40
N THR A 44 -22.65 -1.16 -4.60
CA THR A 44 -21.32 -1.38 -4.02
C THR A 44 -21.15 -2.78 -3.39
N GLN A 45 -22.21 -3.31 -2.78
CA GLN A 45 -22.20 -4.64 -2.18
C GLN A 45 -22.10 -5.79 -3.20
N GLN A 46 -22.75 -5.68 -4.36
CA GLN A 46 -22.64 -6.69 -5.43
C GLN A 46 -21.23 -6.69 -6.03
N SER A 47 -20.64 -5.49 -6.19
CA SER A 47 -19.26 -5.35 -6.67
C SER A 47 -18.22 -5.92 -5.71
N ILE A 48 -18.40 -5.75 -4.39
CA ILE A 48 -17.53 -6.35 -3.38
C ILE A 48 -17.62 -7.88 -3.45
N LYS A 49 -18.86 -8.43 -3.50
CA LYS A 49 -19.07 -9.89 -3.60
C LYS A 49 -18.46 -10.49 -4.86
N ALA A 50 -18.59 -9.83 -6.01
CA ALA A 50 -17.98 -10.27 -7.26
C ALA A 50 -16.45 -10.26 -7.18
N SER A 51 -15.85 -9.19 -6.67
CA SER A 51 -14.39 -9.11 -6.50
C SER A 51 -13.84 -10.13 -5.49
N LEU A 52 -14.61 -10.49 -4.46
CA LEU A 52 -14.23 -11.58 -3.55
C LEU A 52 -14.23 -12.94 -4.25
N LEU A 53 -15.17 -13.19 -5.18
CA LEU A 53 -15.22 -14.44 -5.94
C LEU A 53 -13.94 -14.64 -6.77
N ASP A 54 -13.47 -13.61 -7.46
CA ASP A 54 -12.24 -13.70 -8.27
C ASP A 54 -11.00 -13.99 -7.41
N LEU A 55 -10.90 -13.35 -6.24
CA LEU A 55 -9.85 -13.62 -5.26
C LEU A 55 -9.92 -15.07 -4.76
N ILE A 56 -11.11 -15.56 -4.42
CA ILE A 56 -11.32 -16.93 -3.95
C ILE A 56 -10.91 -17.93 -5.04
N MET A 57 -11.32 -17.70 -6.30
CA MET A 57 -11.01 -18.58 -7.42
C MET A 57 -9.50 -18.65 -7.69
N ARG A 58 -8.79 -17.53 -7.52
CA ARG A 58 -7.33 -17.49 -7.65
C ARG A 58 -6.61 -18.19 -6.49
N LEU A 59 -7.03 -17.93 -5.25
CA LEU A 59 -6.31 -18.38 -4.06
C LEU A 59 -6.60 -19.84 -3.68
N ARG A 60 -7.82 -20.35 -3.91
CA ARG A 60 -8.20 -21.72 -3.52
C ARG A 60 -7.28 -22.81 -4.08
N PRO A 61 -6.95 -22.83 -5.39
CA PRO A 61 -6.06 -23.85 -5.95
C PRO A 61 -4.67 -23.83 -5.32
N LEU A 62 -4.14 -22.64 -5.04
CA LEU A 62 -2.84 -22.47 -4.38
C LEU A 62 -2.87 -22.95 -2.93
N ILE A 63 -3.91 -22.57 -2.19
CA ILE A 63 -4.03 -22.87 -0.76
C ILE A 63 -4.27 -24.38 -0.56
N GLY A 64 -5.07 -25.01 -1.42
CA GLY A 64 -5.39 -26.44 -1.31
C GLY A 64 -6.04 -26.80 0.03
N ALA A 65 -6.83 -25.88 0.59
CA ALA A 65 -7.60 -26.04 1.82
C ALA A 65 -8.87 -25.18 1.73
N GLU A 66 -9.75 -25.32 2.72
CA GLU A 66 -10.91 -24.45 2.84
C GLU A 66 -10.46 -22.99 3.05
N LEU A 67 -10.95 -22.10 2.19
CA LEU A 67 -10.81 -20.66 2.33
C LEU A 67 -12.14 -20.12 2.86
N ILE A 68 -12.13 -19.71 4.13
CA ILE A 68 -13.25 -19.10 4.83
C ILE A 68 -13.26 -17.61 4.49
N VAL A 69 -14.43 -17.11 4.14
CA VAL A 69 -14.66 -15.70 3.81
C VAL A 69 -15.77 -15.17 4.71
N ASP A 70 -15.39 -14.36 5.69
CA ASP A 70 -16.32 -13.67 6.58
C ASP A 70 -16.46 -12.21 6.11
N ALA A 71 -17.64 -11.90 5.56
CA ALA A 71 -17.99 -10.59 5.04
C ALA A 71 -19.18 -9.97 5.82
N ASP A 72 -19.42 -10.41 7.05
CA ASP A 72 -20.52 -9.91 7.88
C ASP A 72 -20.29 -8.45 8.31
N ASN A 73 -19.02 -8.05 8.41
CA ASN A 73 -18.66 -6.66 8.70
C ASN A 73 -18.74 -5.80 7.43
N PRO A 74 -19.54 -4.71 7.42
CA PRO A 74 -19.69 -3.87 6.24
C PRO A 74 -18.39 -3.13 5.84
N ARG A 75 -17.41 -3.04 6.75
CA ARG A 75 -16.16 -2.28 6.55
C ARG A 75 -14.96 -3.14 6.20
N ILE A 76 -14.99 -4.44 6.46
CA ILE A 76 -13.84 -5.34 6.29
C ILE A 76 -14.35 -6.73 5.94
N THR A 77 -13.75 -7.38 4.94
CA THR A 77 -13.87 -8.83 4.76
C THR A 77 -12.64 -9.53 5.32
N HIS A 78 -12.84 -10.62 6.05
CA HIS A 78 -11.78 -11.48 6.55
C HIS A 78 -11.65 -12.71 5.64
N LEU A 79 -10.48 -12.89 5.03
CA LEU A 79 -10.09 -14.14 4.39
C LEU A 79 -9.26 -14.98 5.34
N ARG A 80 -9.60 -16.25 5.52
CA ARG A 80 -8.91 -17.14 6.45
C ARG A 80 -8.74 -18.53 5.87
N PHE A 81 -7.56 -19.11 6.08
CA PHE A 81 -7.33 -20.53 5.86
C PHE A 81 -6.42 -21.10 6.94
N GLU A 82 -6.55 -22.41 7.17
CA GLU A 82 -5.74 -23.14 8.13
C GLU A 82 -5.08 -24.34 7.45
N LYS A 83 -3.81 -24.59 7.78
CA LYS A 83 -3.05 -25.72 7.25
C LYS A 83 -2.13 -26.30 8.32
N GLN A 84 -1.77 -27.57 8.17
CA GLN A 84 -0.80 -28.24 9.03
C GLN A 84 0.55 -27.51 9.01
N ASN A 85 1.23 -27.44 10.15
CA ASN A 85 2.51 -26.74 10.29
C ASN A 85 3.60 -27.25 9.32
N GLN A 86 3.53 -28.53 8.95
CA GLN A 86 4.48 -29.18 8.04
C GLN A 86 4.16 -28.93 6.56
N ASP A 87 2.99 -28.38 6.25
CA ASP A 87 2.57 -28.12 4.88
C ASP A 87 3.56 -27.18 4.17
N TYR A 88 3.82 -27.48 2.91
CA TYR A 88 4.79 -26.75 2.09
C TYR A 88 4.48 -25.25 2.01
N LEU A 89 3.20 -24.87 1.86
CA LEU A 89 2.80 -23.47 1.80
C LEU A 89 3.08 -22.74 3.11
N VAL A 90 2.77 -23.37 4.26
CA VAL A 90 3.04 -22.80 5.59
C VAL A 90 4.55 -22.60 5.80
N ARG A 91 5.36 -23.59 5.44
CA ARG A 91 6.83 -23.48 5.50
C ARG A 91 7.35 -22.37 4.60
N THR A 92 6.82 -22.26 3.39
CA THR A 92 7.18 -21.21 2.41
C THR A 92 6.83 -19.81 2.94
N ILE A 93 5.62 -19.61 3.48
CA ILE A 93 5.20 -18.35 4.11
C ILE A 93 6.14 -18.01 5.29
N ASN A 94 6.44 -18.98 6.14
CA ASN A 94 7.32 -18.79 7.29
C ASN A 94 8.75 -18.42 6.91
N GLU A 95 9.28 -19.03 5.84
CA GLU A 95 10.60 -18.74 5.28
C GLU A 95 10.67 -17.30 4.75
N TYR A 96 9.77 -16.93 3.85
CA TYR A 96 9.77 -15.58 3.26
C TYR A 96 9.48 -14.48 4.29
N LEU A 97 8.59 -14.74 5.25
CA LEU A 97 8.20 -13.75 6.26
C LEU A 97 9.04 -13.84 7.54
N GLN A 98 10.11 -14.64 7.55
CA GLN A 98 11.07 -14.73 8.66
C GLN A 98 10.40 -14.94 10.02
N LEU A 99 9.41 -15.85 10.05
CA LEU A 99 8.60 -16.20 11.22
C LEU A 99 7.84 -15.04 11.90
N GLN A 100 7.79 -13.86 11.29
CA GLN A 100 6.95 -12.76 11.75
C GLN A 100 5.46 -13.18 11.72
N ARG A 101 4.62 -12.43 12.45
CA ARG A 101 3.21 -12.82 12.68
C ARG A 101 2.19 -11.80 12.21
N ASN A 102 2.58 -10.58 11.89
CA ASN A 102 1.62 -9.51 11.67
C ASN A 102 2.15 -8.48 10.66
N TYR A 103 1.26 -7.92 9.84
CA TYR A 103 1.57 -6.85 8.88
C TYR A 103 2.27 -5.63 9.48
N ARG A 104 2.15 -5.41 10.78
CA ARG A 104 2.89 -4.36 11.50
C ARG A 104 4.40 -4.62 11.58
N SER A 105 4.86 -5.85 11.34
CA SER A 105 6.29 -6.22 11.39
C SER A 105 6.82 -6.92 10.15
N PHE A 106 5.95 -7.26 9.18
CA PHE A 106 6.40 -7.87 7.93
C PHE A 106 7.30 -6.93 7.11
N ARG A 107 8.24 -7.51 6.39
CA ARG A 107 9.07 -6.83 5.38
C ARG A 107 8.81 -7.46 4.03
N ILE A 108 9.08 -6.74 2.95
CA ILE A 108 9.08 -7.39 1.63
C ILE A 108 10.25 -8.39 1.60
N PRO A 109 10.02 -9.68 1.26
CA PRO A 109 11.09 -10.65 1.18
C PRO A 109 12.16 -10.22 0.16
N LYS A 110 13.44 -10.42 0.48
CA LYS A 110 14.55 -9.95 -0.37
C LYS A 110 14.49 -10.56 -1.77
N GLU A 111 14.03 -11.79 -1.84
CA GLU A 111 13.85 -12.56 -3.06
C GLU A 111 12.87 -11.89 -4.03
N MET A 112 11.96 -11.02 -3.57
CA MET A 112 11.11 -10.23 -4.46
C MET A 112 11.94 -9.27 -5.32
N TYR A 113 13.00 -8.66 -4.78
CA TYR A 113 13.83 -7.72 -5.53
C TYR A 113 14.67 -8.38 -6.61
N ASP A 114 14.95 -9.68 -6.47
CA ASP A 114 15.70 -10.48 -7.45
C ASP A 114 14.78 -11.24 -8.41
N ALA A 115 13.48 -11.34 -8.10
CA ALA A 115 12.49 -12.03 -8.92
C ALA A 115 12.27 -11.35 -10.28
N SER A 116 11.59 -12.03 -11.21
CA SER A 116 11.23 -11.42 -12.49
C SER A 116 10.19 -10.29 -12.32
N PRO A 117 10.11 -9.32 -13.26
CA PRO A 117 9.18 -8.19 -13.15
C PRO A 117 7.70 -8.57 -13.00
N ASP A 118 7.27 -9.69 -13.58
CA ASP A 118 5.91 -10.25 -13.42
C ASP A 118 5.65 -10.70 -11.97
N ILE A 119 6.59 -11.38 -11.34
CA ILE A 119 6.47 -11.80 -9.94
C ILE A 119 6.42 -10.59 -9.00
N ARG A 120 7.28 -9.59 -9.23
CA ARG A 120 7.28 -8.33 -8.45
C ARG A 120 5.94 -7.60 -8.58
N ARG A 121 5.41 -7.54 -9.80
CA ARG A 121 4.10 -6.93 -10.07
C ARG A 121 2.99 -7.65 -9.34
N GLU A 122 2.97 -8.98 -9.36
CA GLU A 122 1.93 -9.75 -8.67
C GLU A 122 2.03 -9.63 -7.15
N PHE A 123 3.23 -9.57 -6.58
CA PHE A 123 3.40 -9.24 -5.16
C PHE A 123 2.80 -7.87 -4.83
N LEU A 124 3.17 -6.83 -5.58
CA LEU A 124 2.63 -5.47 -5.36
C LEU A 124 1.13 -5.40 -5.57
N LYS A 125 0.59 -6.14 -6.54
CA LYS A 125 -0.85 -6.22 -6.81
C LYS A 125 -1.59 -6.83 -5.63
N GLY A 126 -1.11 -7.93 -5.07
CA GLY A 126 -1.68 -8.54 -3.85
C GLY A 126 -1.59 -7.62 -2.63
N PHE A 127 -0.45 -6.95 -2.45
CA PHE A 127 -0.28 -5.95 -1.40
C PHE A 127 -1.26 -4.78 -1.56
N CYS A 128 -1.43 -4.26 -2.78
CA CYS A 128 -2.27 -3.10 -3.08
C CYS A 128 -3.77 -3.44 -3.08
N ASP A 129 -4.17 -4.66 -3.40
CA ASP A 129 -5.58 -5.08 -3.31
C ASP A 129 -6.12 -4.93 -1.87
N VAL A 130 -5.25 -5.10 -0.85
CA VAL A 130 -5.62 -5.00 0.57
C VAL A 130 -5.21 -3.70 1.26
N THR A 131 -4.29 -2.91 0.69
CA THR A 131 -3.79 -1.65 1.30
C THR A 131 -4.11 -0.39 0.50
N ALA A 132 -4.35 -0.51 -0.80
CA ALA A 132 -4.46 0.64 -1.68
C ALA A 132 -5.92 0.98 -2.04
N HIS A 133 -6.12 2.28 -2.19
CA HIS A 133 -7.42 2.90 -2.39
C HIS A 133 -7.34 3.90 -3.54
N ILE A 134 -8.45 4.01 -4.26
CA ILE A 134 -8.60 4.96 -5.36
C ILE A 134 -9.99 5.59 -5.30
N ARG A 135 -10.01 6.92 -5.38
CA ARG A 135 -11.24 7.72 -5.29
C ARG A 135 -11.04 9.11 -5.90
N LYS A 136 -12.13 9.71 -6.36
CA LYS A 136 -12.14 11.04 -6.99
C LYS A 136 -11.48 12.11 -6.13
N SER A 137 -11.75 12.12 -4.82
CA SER A 137 -11.20 13.10 -3.88
C SER A 137 -9.70 13.00 -3.64
N ASN A 138 -9.03 11.94 -4.13
CA ASN A 138 -7.57 11.83 -4.05
C ASN A 138 -6.84 12.47 -5.25
N ALA A 139 -7.44 13.49 -5.87
CA ALA A 139 -6.75 14.37 -6.79
C ALA A 139 -5.67 15.20 -6.06
N ALA A 140 -4.58 15.51 -6.75
CA ALA A 140 -3.55 16.39 -6.23
C ALA A 140 -4.01 17.85 -6.25
N PHE A 141 -3.54 18.63 -5.26
CA PHE A 141 -3.72 20.09 -5.22
C PHE A 141 -5.18 20.59 -5.29
N GLY A 142 -6.16 19.76 -4.93
CA GLY A 142 -7.58 20.12 -4.98
C GLY A 142 -8.12 20.30 -6.41
N GLN A 143 -7.40 19.79 -7.42
CA GLN A 143 -7.78 19.90 -8.82
C GLN A 143 -8.84 18.84 -9.20
N SER A 144 -9.52 19.05 -10.32
CA SER A 144 -10.42 18.07 -10.93
C SER A 144 -9.69 16.91 -11.63
N TRP A 145 -8.36 16.96 -11.70
CA TRP A 145 -7.48 16.00 -12.34
C TRP A 145 -6.24 15.77 -11.46
N GLY A 146 -5.28 14.96 -11.92
CA GLY A 146 -4.17 14.53 -11.09
C GLY A 146 -4.63 13.54 -10.02
N HIS A 147 -5.51 12.63 -10.40
CA HIS A 147 -5.97 11.54 -9.55
C HIS A 147 -4.82 10.59 -9.24
N ARG A 148 -4.84 10.06 -8.01
CA ARG A 148 -3.79 9.21 -7.48
C ARG A 148 -4.38 7.98 -6.82
N VAL A 149 -3.65 6.88 -6.91
CA VAL A 149 -3.77 5.77 -5.96
C VAL A 149 -3.03 6.17 -4.69
N TYR A 150 -3.60 5.79 -3.54
CA TYR A 150 -2.87 5.89 -2.28
C TYR A 150 -2.89 4.56 -1.53
N ILE A 151 -1.71 4.15 -1.09
CA ILE A 151 -1.46 2.91 -0.35
C ILE A 151 -1.38 3.29 1.14
N GLU A 152 -2.25 2.71 1.97
CA GLU A 152 -2.27 2.95 3.42
C GLU A 152 -1.53 1.83 4.18
N VAL A 153 -0.48 2.20 4.91
CA VAL A 153 0.31 1.29 5.75
C VAL A 153 0.24 1.79 7.20
N VAL A 154 -0.06 0.90 8.15
CA VAL A 154 -0.22 1.28 9.56
C VAL A 154 0.94 0.73 10.39
N ASP A 155 1.59 1.60 11.16
CA ASP A 155 2.69 1.33 12.12
C ASP A 155 3.99 0.73 11.56
N ASN A 156 4.00 0.22 10.33
CA ASN A 156 5.18 -0.37 9.71
C ASN A 156 5.86 0.66 8.80
N TRP A 157 6.96 1.26 9.27
CA TRP A 157 7.67 2.34 8.55
C TRP A 157 8.56 1.78 7.45
N GLU A 158 9.19 0.65 7.73
CA GLU A 158 10.18 0.04 6.86
C GLU A 158 9.54 -0.56 5.61
N VAL A 159 8.35 -1.16 5.73
CA VAL A 159 7.63 -1.68 4.55
C VAL A 159 7.21 -0.56 3.58
N VAL A 160 7.07 0.69 4.05
CA VAL A 160 6.77 1.83 3.17
C VAL A 160 7.96 2.09 2.23
N ALA A 161 9.18 2.06 2.76
CA ALA A 161 10.39 2.18 1.97
C ALA A 161 10.58 0.94 1.08
N ASP A 162 10.30 -0.26 1.58
CA ASP A 162 10.35 -1.49 0.78
C ASP A 162 9.44 -1.41 -0.44
N VAL A 163 8.17 -1.00 -0.26
CA VAL A 163 7.18 -0.86 -1.34
C VAL A 163 7.65 0.20 -2.35
N ALA A 164 8.14 1.34 -1.89
CA ALA A 164 8.63 2.40 -2.77
C ALA A 164 9.82 1.93 -3.63
N ASN A 165 10.76 1.20 -3.03
CA ASN A 165 11.89 0.58 -3.74
C ASN A 165 11.42 -0.49 -4.73
N LEU A 166 10.43 -1.32 -4.37
CA LEU A 166 9.94 -2.37 -5.27
C LEU A 166 9.20 -1.78 -6.48
N LEU A 167 8.42 -0.71 -6.27
CA LEU A 167 7.78 0.08 -7.31
C LEU A 167 8.80 0.70 -8.28
N GLU A 168 9.90 1.24 -7.75
CA GLU A 168 11.00 1.76 -8.57
C GLU A 168 11.57 0.69 -9.50
N THR A 169 11.71 -0.56 -9.03
CA THR A 169 12.22 -1.64 -9.90
C THR A 169 11.28 -2.00 -11.07
N LEU A 170 10.04 -1.53 -11.03
CA LEU A 170 9.03 -1.67 -12.09
C LEU A 170 8.77 -0.35 -12.83
N ASP A 171 9.64 0.63 -12.63
CA ASP A 171 9.54 1.96 -13.21
C ASP A 171 8.24 2.70 -12.82
N VAL A 172 7.84 2.59 -11.55
CA VAL A 172 6.65 3.27 -11.00
C VAL A 172 7.10 4.31 -9.97
N PRO A 173 7.14 5.61 -10.32
CA PRO A 173 7.59 6.63 -9.39
C PRO A 173 6.54 6.92 -8.31
N VAL A 174 7.01 7.00 -7.06
CA VAL A 174 6.21 7.51 -5.95
C VAL A 174 6.16 9.03 -6.01
N GLN A 175 4.95 9.59 -6.08
CA GLN A 175 4.75 11.04 -6.09
C GLN A 175 5.09 11.66 -4.73
N THR A 176 4.46 11.16 -3.66
CA THR A 176 4.68 11.64 -2.29
C THR A 176 4.44 10.53 -1.30
N ILE A 177 5.14 10.57 -0.17
CA ILE A 177 4.81 9.77 1.01
C ILE A 177 4.36 10.71 2.11
N ARG A 178 3.16 10.50 2.67
CA ARG A 178 2.76 11.12 3.93
C ARG A 178 3.06 10.14 5.05
N TRP A 179 4.17 10.35 5.74
CA TRP A 179 4.51 9.55 6.91
C TRP A 179 3.58 9.86 8.08
N GLY A 180 3.29 8.84 8.90
CA GLY A 180 2.69 8.93 10.22
C GLY A 180 3.59 9.61 11.25
N HIS A 181 4.39 10.60 10.83
CA HIS A 181 5.23 11.43 11.68
C HIS A 181 4.46 12.70 12.07
N PRO A 182 4.58 13.19 13.31
CA PRO A 182 3.90 14.41 13.75
C PRO A 182 4.13 15.62 12.83
N ASN A 183 5.34 15.79 12.27
CA ASN A 183 5.63 16.91 11.37
C ASN A 183 4.79 16.92 10.08
N PHE A 184 4.22 15.78 9.67
CA PHE A 184 3.35 15.69 8.48
C PHE A 184 1.87 15.47 8.82
N VAL A 185 1.59 14.84 9.96
CA VAL A 185 0.22 14.59 10.39
C VAL A 185 -0.39 15.80 11.07
N ASP A 186 0.38 16.48 11.92
CA ASP A 186 -0.05 17.63 12.71
C ASP A 186 1.02 18.74 12.78
N PRO A 187 1.43 19.32 11.63
CA PRO A 187 2.49 20.33 11.59
C PRO A 187 2.20 21.59 12.42
N SER A 188 0.93 21.85 12.76
CA SER A 188 0.52 22.99 13.58
C SER A 188 0.21 22.63 15.04
N GLN A 189 0.48 21.38 15.46
CA GLN A 189 0.20 20.86 16.82
C GLN A 189 -1.28 21.03 17.23
N LYS A 190 -2.21 21.02 16.28
CA LYS A 190 -3.64 21.21 16.54
C LYS A 190 -4.21 20.00 17.30
N TYR A 191 -3.89 18.79 16.84
CA TYR A 191 -4.33 17.55 17.46
C TYR A 191 -3.58 17.28 18.76
N TYR A 192 -2.28 17.59 18.80
CA TYR A 192 -1.49 17.52 20.03
C TYR A 192 -2.13 18.33 21.16
N ARG A 193 -2.50 19.58 20.89
CA ARG A 193 -3.17 20.46 21.87
C ARG A 193 -4.56 19.97 22.31
N GLN A 194 -5.15 19.04 21.56
CA GLN A 194 -6.41 18.38 21.89
C GLN A 194 -6.21 17.03 22.61
N GLY A 195 -4.96 16.65 22.92
CA GLY A 195 -4.62 15.38 23.56
C GLY A 195 -4.64 14.17 22.63
N VAL A 196 -4.56 14.39 21.31
CA VAL A 196 -4.60 13.34 20.30
C VAL A 196 -3.20 13.09 19.72
N HIS A 197 -2.61 11.95 20.06
CA HIS A 197 -1.21 11.59 19.77
C HIS A 197 -1.06 10.37 18.83
N ASN A 198 -2.12 9.98 18.13
CA ASN A 198 -2.18 8.69 17.42
C ASN A 198 -1.81 8.81 15.92
N TYR A 199 -0.51 9.01 15.62
CA TYR A 199 0.00 9.11 14.26
C TYR A 199 0.56 7.76 13.79
N LYS A 200 -0.26 6.97 13.08
CA LYS A 200 0.10 5.58 12.73
C LYS A 200 0.06 5.26 11.24
N GLU A 201 -0.72 6.01 10.48
CA GLU A 201 -0.97 5.69 9.07
C GLU A 201 -0.02 6.47 8.16
N HIS A 202 0.77 5.71 7.40
CA HIS A 202 1.58 6.18 6.28
C HIS A 202 0.76 6.08 4.99
N GLN A 203 0.95 7.02 4.07
CA GLN A 203 0.29 7.01 2.77
C GLN A 203 1.30 7.21 1.64
N ILE A 204 1.50 6.18 0.81
CA ILE A 204 2.28 6.29 -0.44
C ILE A 204 1.31 6.72 -1.53
N LYS A 205 1.59 7.80 -2.24
CA LYS A 205 0.74 8.32 -3.32
C LYS A 205 1.44 8.17 -4.66
N ILE A 206 0.70 7.63 -5.63
CA ILE A 206 1.17 7.32 -6.98
C ILE A 206 0.13 7.85 -7.95
N TRP A 207 0.55 8.47 -9.04
CA TRP A 207 -0.40 8.92 -10.07
C TRP A 207 -1.16 7.73 -10.67
N ALA A 208 -2.42 7.93 -11.04
CA ALA A 208 -3.28 6.85 -11.50
C ALA A 208 -2.70 6.13 -12.73
N GLU A 209 -2.26 6.88 -13.74
CA GLU A 209 -1.65 6.36 -14.97
C GLU A 209 -0.30 5.67 -14.74
N GLU A 210 0.49 6.10 -13.76
CA GLU A 210 1.72 5.38 -13.39
C GLU A 210 1.40 4.04 -12.71
N PHE A 211 0.32 4.01 -11.92
CA PHE A 211 -0.11 2.81 -11.20
C PHE A 211 -0.78 1.76 -12.13
N GLU A 212 -1.16 2.11 -13.36
CA GLU A 212 -1.63 1.14 -14.37
C GLU A 212 -0.60 0.03 -14.65
N LYS A 213 0.69 0.30 -14.45
CA LYS A 213 1.77 -0.71 -14.56
C LYS A 213 1.65 -1.84 -13.52
N ILE A 214 0.95 -1.60 -12.41
CA ILE A 214 0.68 -2.56 -11.33
C ILE A 214 -0.76 -3.10 -11.42
N GLY A 215 -1.74 -2.18 -11.45
CA GLY A 215 -3.16 -2.51 -11.50
C GLY A 215 -3.71 -3.14 -10.21
N PHE A 216 -4.96 -3.57 -10.29
CA PHE A 216 -5.68 -4.28 -9.22
C PHE A 216 -6.22 -5.62 -9.72
N THR A 217 -6.37 -6.61 -8.84
CA THR A 217 -7.14 -7.83 -9.17
C THR A 217 -8.62 -7.58 -8.96
N ILE A 218 -8.93 -6.75 -7.96
CA ILE A 218 -10.28 -6.31 -7.65
C ILE A 218 -10.80 -5.45 -8.81
N GLU A 219 -11.74 -6.01 -9.60
CA GLU A 219 -12.18 -5.45 -10.89
C GLU A 219 -12.61 -3.98 -10.78
N HIS A 220 -13.45 -3.64 -9.80
CA HIS A 220 -13.97 -2.28 -9.66
C HIS A 220 -12.88 -1.25 -9.31
N LYS A 221 -11.86 -1.63 -8.52
CA LYS A 221 -10.70 -0.77 -8.28
C LYS A 221 -9.92 -0.56 -9.56
N ASN A 222 -9.80 -1.60 -10.38
CA ASN A 222 -9.11 -1.54 -11.66
C ASN A 222 -9.86 -0.68 -12.69
N GLN A 223 -11.19 -0.78 -12.76
CA GLN A 223 -12.02 0.09 -13.61
C GLN A 223 -11.91 1.56 -13.19
N LEU A 224 -11.91 1.83 -11.88
CA LEU A 224 -11.67 3.17 -11.34
C LEU A 224 -10.28 3.70 -11.69
N LEU A 225 -9.26 2.84 -11.63
CA LEU A 225 -7.89 3.18 -12.01
C LEU A 225 -7.82 3.69 -13.44
N HIS A 226 -8.33 2.90 -14.39
CA HIS A 226 -8.36 3.29 -15.80
C HIS A 226 -9.19 4.55 -16.03
N THR A 227 -10.33 4.70 -15.34
CA THR A 227 -11.17 5.89 -15.43
C THR A 227 -10.41 7.15 -15.02
N PHE A 228 -9.72 7.10 -13.88
CA PHE A 228 -8.99 8.25 -13.35
C PHE A 228 -7.69 8.54 -14.11
N ALA A 229 -6.99 7.51 -14.59
CA ALA A 229 -5.86 7.68 -15.50
C ALA A 229 -6.29 8.38 -16.80
N LYS A 230 -7.42 7.96 -17.39
CA LYS A 230 -8.01 8.61 -18.57
C LYS A 230 -8.36 10.07 -18.31
N ILE A 231 -8.98 10.40 -17.17
CA ILE A 231 -9.28 11.79 -16.78
C ILE A 231 -7.98 12.61 -16.69
N ASN A 232 -6.91 12.06 -16.10
CA ASN A 232 -5.62 12.75 -16.01
C ASN A 232 -5.08 13.09 -17.41
N HIS A 233 -5.11 12.13 -18.35
CA HIS A 233 -4.70 12.37 -19.74
C HIS A 233 -5.55 13.41 -20.46
N GLU A 234 -6.88 13.32 -20.35
CA GLU A 234 -7.81 14.21 -21.05
C GLU A 234 -7.72 15.65 -20.54
N GLU A 235 -7.70 15.84 -19.22
CA GLU A 235 -7.61 17.18 -18.61
C GLU A 235 -6.24 17.81 -18.84
N HIS A 236 -5.15 17.04 -18.74
CA HIS A 236 -3.81 17.52 -19.07
C HIS A 236 -3.73 18.03 -20.52
N LYS A 237 -4.31 17.28 -21.47
CA LYS A 237 -4.39 17.70 -22.87
C LYS A 237 -5.20 18.98 -23.06
N LYS A 238 -6.34 19.13 -22.36
CA LYS A 238 -7.18 20.35 -22.42
C LYS A 238 -6.46 21.58 -21.88
N LEU A 239 -5.60 21.42 -20.89
CA LEU A 239 -4.80 22.52 -20.34
C LEU A 239 -3.74 23.04 -21.33
N GLY A 240 -3.45 22.31 -22.41
CA GLY A 240 -2.52 22.76 -23.47
C GLY A 240 -1.10 23.01 -22.96
N LYS A 241 -0.68 22.28 -21.92
CA LYS A 241 0.65 22.44 -21.32
C LYS A 241 1.76 22.04 -22.31
N SER A 242 2.90 22.71 -22.21
CA SER A 242 4.07 22.44 -23.05
C SER A 242 4.75 21.11 -22.72
N GLN A 243 4.73 20.70 -21.45
CA GLN A 243 5.22 19.41 -21.00
C GLN A 243 4.14 18.35 -21.21
N THR A 244 4.54 17.12 -21.58
CA THR A 244 3.62 15.98 -21.62
C THR A 244 3.26 15.52 -20.21
N LEU A 245 2.16 14.79 -20.05
CA LEU A 245 1.77 14.24 -18.75
C LEU A 245 2.90 13.40 -18.13
N SER A 246 3.54 12.56 -18.94
CA SER A 246 4.68 11.74 -18.49
C SER A 246 5.85 12.62 -18.02
N GLN A 247 6.18 13.72 -18.70
CA GLN A 247 7.22 14.64 -18.23
C GLN A 247 6.90 15.30 -16.88
N GLU A 248 5.61 15.46 -16.55
CA GLU A 248 5.17 16.02 -15.26
C GLU A 248 5.06 14.95 -14.16
N HIS A 249 4.49 13.79 -14.47
CA HIS A 249 4.06 12.79 -13.50
C HIS A 249 5.04 11.61 -13.35
N HIS A 250 5.80 11.28 -14.39
CA HIS A 250 6.82 10.24 -14.35
C HIS A 250 8.13 10.80 -13.77
N ARG A 251 8.13 11.13 -12.47
CA ARG A 251 9.27 11.74 -11.79
C ARG A 251 9.51 11.11 -10.43
N TYR A 252 10.70 10.56 -10.25
CA TYR A 252 11.17 10.14 -8.94
C TYR A 252 11.45 11.35 -8.05
N PHE A 253 11.34 11.18 -6.73
CA PHE A 253 11.40 12.33 -5.82
C PHE A 253 12.74 13.08 -5.88
N TRP A 254 13.84 12.39 -6.18
CA TRP A 254 15.18 12.99 -6.38
C TRP A 254 15.30 13.79 -7.68
N GLN A 255 14.37 13.62 -8.62
CA GLN A 255 14.26 14.44 -9.83
C GLN A 255 13.35 15.66 -9.60
N THR A 256 12.71 15.78 -8.43
CA THR A 256 11.82 16.89 -8.09
C THR A 256 12.51 17.85 -7.12
N ARG A 257 12.15 19.13 -7.21
CA ARG A 257 12.67 20.15 -6.27
C ARG A 257 12.22 19.83 -4.85
N ASP A 258 13.03 20.21 -3.87
CA ASP A 258 12.61 20.18 -2.48
C ASP A 258 11.70 21.36 -2.16
N THR A 259 10.52 21.03 -1.66
CA THR A 259 9.55 22.00 -1.15
C THR A 259 9.48 21.89 0.37
N ALA A 260 10.63 22.01 1.03
CA ALA A 260 10.73 21.95 2.48
C ALA A 260 9.88 23.08 3.09
N LYS A 261 8.92 22.73 3.93
CA LYS A 261 8.11 23.71 4.66
C LYS A 261 8.66 23.75 6.08
N LYS A 262 9.25 24.87 6.48
CA LYS A 262 9.69 25.06 7.87
C LYS A 262 8.46 24.95 8.77
N THR A 263 8.44 23.93 9.61
CA THR A 263 7.42 23.72 10.64
C THR A 263 8.05 23.84 12.02
N ALA A 264 7.24 24.07 13.04
CA ALA A 264 7.74 24.13 14.41
C ALA A 264 8.10 22.71 14.88
N PRO A 265 9.11 22.53 15.75
CA PRO A 265 9.35 21.27 16.44
C PRO A 265 8.08 20.78 17.12
N HIS A 266 7.81 19.48 17.04
CA HIS A 266 6.62 18.86 17.59
C HIS A 266 6.97 17.99 18.80
N PRO A 267 6.29 18.13 19.96
CA PRO A 267 6.63 17.36 21.17
C PRO A 267 6.61 15.83 20.97
N ASP A 268 5.67 15.34 20.15
CA ASP A 268 5.54 13.92 19.82
C ASP A 268 6.64 13.35 18.90
N GLU A 269 7.66 14.13 18.51
CA GLU A 269 8.83 13.60 17.78
C GLU A 269 9.55 12.49 18.57
N HIS A 270 9.38 12.46 19.90
CA HIS A 270 10.00 11.48 20.80
C HIS A 270 9.15 10.23 21.07
N LEU A 271 7.99 10.07 20.42
CA LEU A 271 7.10 8.92 20.66
C LEU A 271 7.83 7.59 20.40
N ALA A 272 7.59 6.61 21.28
CA ALA A 272 8.17 5.28 21.18
C ALA A 272 7.73 4.51 19.91
N SER A 273 6.57 4.86 19.35
CA SER A 273 6.06 4.30 18.08
C SER A 273 6.86 4.75 16.85
N ILE A 274 7.70 5.79 16.97
CA ILE A 274 8.61 6.22 15.90
C ILE A 274 9.88 5.35 15.97
N PRO A 275 10.37 4.81 14.82
CA PRO A 275 11.61 4.05 14.76
C PRO A 275 12.79 4.80 15.38
N SER A 276 13.72 4.08 16.01
CA SER A 276 14.86 4.69 16.70
C SER A 276 15.73 5.57 15.81
N SER A 277 15.87 5.26 14.51
CA SER A 277 16.59 6.08 13.54
C SER A 277 15.95 7.45 13.29
N LEU A 278 14.63 7.57 13.50
CA LEU A 278 13.84 8.79 13.26
C LEU A 278 13.46 9.52 14.55
N ARG A 279 13.43 8.81 15.68
CA ARG A 279 12.89 9.31 16.95
C ARG A 279 13.68 10.52 17.46
N GLY A 280 12.96 11.56 17.84
CA GLY A 280 13.49 12.83 18.34
C GLY A 280 14.10 13.72 17.27
N ARG A 281 13.92 13.39 15.98
CA ARG A 281 14.38 14.20 14.86
C ARG A 281 13.21 14.96 14.25
N HIS A 282 13.49 16.20 13.87
CA HIS A 282 12.55 17.03 13.13
C HIS A 282 12.76 16.87 11.62
N PHE A 283 11.68 16.70 10.87
CA PHE A 283 11.72 16.55 9.42
C PHE A 283 10.90 17.63 8.72
N ASN A 284 11.53 18.35 7.78
CA ASN A 284 10.87 19.41 7.00
C ASN A 284 10.34 18.91 5.66
N SER A 285 10.76 17.71 5.24
CA SER A 285 10.36 17.08 3.99
C SER A 285 10.19 15.59 4.19
N TRP A 286 9.15 15.02 3.58
CA TRP A 286 8.91 13.58 3.62
C TRP A 286 10.06 12.78 2.98
N LYS A 287 10.81 13.43 2.07
CA LYS A 287 11.97 12.86 1.40
C LYS A 287 13.12 12.56 2.37
N GLU A 288 13.26 13.35 3.44
CA GLU A 288 14.29 13.13 4.46
C GLU A 288 14.07 11.79 5.19
N ILE A 289 12.82 11.49 5.57
CA ILE A 289 12.47 10.19 6.15
C ILE A 289 12.64 9.07 5.12
N ALA A 290 12.26 9.31 3.85
CA ALA A 290 12.43 8.32 2.79
C ALA A 290 13.90 7.91 2.62
N ILE A 291 14.82 8.88 2.56
CA ILE A 291 16.26 8.65 2.46
C ILE A 291 16.77 7.88 3.68
N GLU A 292 16.39 8.31 4.89
CA GLU A 292 16.82 7.65 6.14
C GLU A 292 16.37 6.19 6.22
N LEU A 293 15.19 5.88 5.69
CA LEU A 293 14.65 4.51 5.63
C LEU A 293 15.10 3.73 4.38
N GLY A 294 15.97 4.31 3.55
CA GLY A 294 16.60 3.63 2.42
C GLY A 294 15.78 3.61 1.12
N TYR A 295 14.89 4.59 0.90
CA TYR A 295 14.28 4.86 -0.41
C TYR A 295 14.93 6.09 -1.06
N GLY A 296 15.46 5.92 -2.27
CA GLY A 296 16.17 6.97 -3.00
C GLY A 296 17.41 6.44 -3.73
N PRO A 297 18.11 7.31 -4.48
CA PRO A 297 19.34 6.93 -5.15
C PRO A 297 20.37 6.48 -4.11
N LYS A 298 20.98 5.31 -4.35
CA LYS A 298 22.08 4.76 -3.56
C LYS A 298 23.43 5.27 -4.03
#